data_AF-Q2JCA1-F1
#
_entry.id   AF-Q2JCA1-F1
#
_cell.length_a   1.000
_cell.length_b   1.000
_cell.length_c   1.000
_cell.angle_alpha   90.00
_cell.angle_beta   90.00
_cell.angle_gamma   90.00
#
_symmetry.space_group_name_H-M   'P 1'
#
loop_
_entity.id
_entity.type
_entity.pdbx_description
1 polymer ?
#
loop_
_entity_poly.entity_id
_entity_poly.type
_entity_poly.pdbx_seq_one_letter_code
_entity_poly.pdbx_strand_id
1 'polypeptide(L)'
;MLFDLSVLPTVEDDDLSAALSAINAELRRRITADGGFASKVHELYPTAVAVLCDVVWDDYPTASAEGVLLADDTVISMDPRTAPDLWGEICDEVTDLAAVDGAIGEDVTHGHLIRLDPPPIGDDPSRA
;
A
#
# COMPACT_ATOMS: atom_id res chain seq x y z
N MET A 1 -36.26 33.37 -1.24
CA MET A 1 -35.74 32.97 0.07
C MET A 1 -34.26 32.66 -0.13
N LEU A 2 -33.37 33.44 0.47
CA LEU A 2 -31.94 33.09 0.55
C LEU A 2 -31.84 31.94 1.57
N PHE A 3 -31.11 30.89 1.23
CA PHE A 3 -30.76 29.85 2.21
C PHE A 3 -29.93 30.48 3.32
N ASP A 4 -30.37 30.30 4.57
CA ASP A 4 -29.61 30.71 5.74
C ASP A 4 -28.43 29.76 5.91
N LEU A 5 -27.23 30.24 5.58
CA LEU A 5 -25.98 29.47 5.67
C LEU A 5 -25.60 29.18 7.14
N SER A 6 -26.25 29.82 8.11
CA SER A 6 -26.04 29.61 9.56
C SER A 6 -26.57 28.28 10.08
N VAL A 7 -27.30 27.54 9.23
CA VAL A 7 -27.96 26.26 9.58
C VAL A 7 -27.27 25.07 8.90
N LEU A 8 -26.21 25.31 8.13
CA LEU A 8 -25.36 24.23 7.65
C LEU A 8 -24.70 23.59 8.87
N PRO A 9 -24.76 22.25 9.03
CA PRO A 9 -24.07 21.59 10.11
C PRO A 9 -22.59 21.96 10.01
N THR A 10 -22.07 22.61 11.04
CA THR A 10 -20.63 22.70 11.30
C THR A 10 -20.20 21.30 11.68
N VAL A 11 -19.96 20.45 10.69
CA VAL A 11 -19.09 19.30 10.90
C VAL A 11 -17.79 19.91 11.39
N GLU A 12 -17.44 19.64 12.64
CA GLU A 12 -16.19 20.12 13.21
C GLU A 12 -15.06 19.50 12.37
N ASP A 13 -14.00 20.25 12.07
CA ASP A 13 -12.88 19.74 11.25
C ASP A 13 -12.30 18.43 11.82
N ASP A 14 -12.45 18.23 13.13
CA ASP A 14 -12.10 17.01 13.86
C ASP A 14 -12.95 15.80 13.43
N ASP A 15 -14.25 15.97 13.16
CA ASP A 15 -15.14 14.90 12.68
C ASP A 15 -14.80 14.49 11.25
N LEU A 16 -14.45 15.46 10.40
CA LEU A 16 -13.99 15.20 9.03
C LEU A 16 -12.65 14.48 9.02
N SER A 17 -11.70 14.93 9.85
CA SER A 17 -10.38 14.31 9.98
C SER A 17 -10.49 12.87 10.51
N ALA A 18 -11.34 12.63 11.50
CA ALA A 18 -11.60 11.29 12.03
C ALA A 18 -12.26 10.37 10.99
N ALA A 19 -13.23 10.88 10.22
CA ALA A 19 -13.88 10.12 9.15
C ALA A 19 -12.89 9.75 8.03
N LEU A 20 -12.04 10.69 7.61
CA LEU A 20 -10.99 10.44 6.61
C LEU A 20 -9.96 9.43 7.12
N SER A 21 -9.53 9.55 8.38
CA SER A 21 -8.63 8.58 9.00
C SER A 21 -9.25 7.17 9.06
N ALA A 22 -10.54 7.07 9.36
CA ALA A 22 -11.24 5.77 9.40
C ALA A 22 -11.39 5.16 8.00
N ILE A 23 -11.67 5.97 6.98
CA ILE A 23 -11.70 5.54 5.58
C ILE A 23 -10.32 5.07 5.14
N ASN A 24 -9.26 5.81 5.44
CA ASN A 24 -7.89 5.43 5.13
C ASN A 24 -7.50 4.12 5.82
N ALA A 25 -7.88 3.92 7.09
CA ALA A 25 -7.63 2.68 7.81
C ALA A 25 -8.35 1.48 7.17
N GLU A 26 -9.60 1.64 6.76
CA GLU A 26 -10.37 0.58 6.09
C GLU A 26 -9.83 0.30 4.67
N LEU A 27 -9.41 1.33 3.93
CA LEU A 27 -8.75 1.16 2.63
C LEU A 27 -7.45 0.38 2.79
N ARG A 28 -6.57 0.80 3.72
CA ARG A 28 -5.33 0.05 4.02
C ARG A 28 -5.62 -1.40 4.40
N ARG A 29 -6.62 -1.64 5.26
CA ARG A 29 -7.01 -3.01 5.65
C ARG A 29 -7.46 -3.85 4.46
N ARG A 30 -8.20 -3.28 3.50
CA ARG A 30 -8.65 -4.00 2.31
C ARG A 30 -7.50 -4.32 1.36
N ILE A 31 -6.52 -3.43 1.28
CA ILE A 31 -5.29 -3.66 0.53
C ILE A 31 -4.47 -4.80 1.16
N THR A 32 -4.38 -4.84 2.50
CA THR A 32 -3.54 -5.82 3.21
C THR A 32 -4.24 -7.13 3.57
N ALA A 33 -5.57 -7.23 3.49
CA ALA A 33 -6.31 -8.45 3.79
C ALA A 33 -6.04 -9.59 2.79
N ASP A 34 -6.19 -10.84 3.26
CA ASP A 34 -5.97 -12.08 2.49
C ASP A 34 -6.64 -12.03 1.09
N GLY A 35 -5.84 -12.28 0.04
CA GLY A 35 -6.25 -12.17 -1.36
C GLY A 35 -6.04 -10.80 -2.01
N GLY A 36 -5.52 -9.81 -1.27
CA GLY A 36 -5.18 -8.45 -1.73
C GLY A 36 -3.74 -8.29 -2.25
N PHE A 37 -3.21 -7.07 -2.14
CA PHE A 37 -1.90 -6.66 -2.68
C PHE A 37 -0.76 -7.58 -2.25
N ALA A 38 -0.70 -7.94 -0.97
CA ALA A 38 0.35 -8.81 -0.43
C ALA A 38 0.32 -10.20 -1.09
N SER A 39 -0.86 -10.78 -1.32
CA SER A 39 -0.99 -12.08 -1.98
C SER A 39 -0.48 -12.06 -3.42
N LYS A 40 -0.73 -10.98 -4.17
CA LYS A 40 -0.21 -10.81 -5.54
C LYS A 40 1.31 -10.74 -5.57
N VAL A 41 1.90 -9.97 -4.65
CA VAL A 41 3.36 -9.88 -4.54
C VAL A 41 3.96 -11.22 -4.14
N HIS A 42 3.34 -11.94 -3.20
CA HIS A 42 3.80 -13.25 -2.75
C HIS A 42 3.65 -14.36 -3.79
N GLU A 43 2.76 -14.21 -4.77
CA GLU A 43 2.68 -15.14 -5.92
C GLU A 43 3.96 -15.13 -6.75
N LEU A 44 4.55 -13.94 -6.97
CA LEU A 44 5.81 -13.78 -7.69
C LEU A 44 7.03 -13.98 -6.78
N TYR A 45 6.93 -13.49 -5.54
CA TYR A 45 8.03 -13.42 -4.58
C TYR A 45 7.56 -13.87 -3.18
N PRO A 46 7.53 -15.19 -2.92
CA PRO A 46 6.93 -15.74 -1.69
C PRO A 46 7.55 -15.25 -0.37
N THR A 47 8.78 -14.75 -0.41
CA THR A 47 9.52 -14.25 0.77
C THR A 47 9.56 -12.72 0.82
N ALA A 48 8.80 -12.02 -0.03
CA ALA A 48 8.78 -10.56 -0.03
C ALA A 48 8.21 -10.01 1.28
N VAL A 49 8.90 -9.01 1.83
CA VAL A 49 8.50 -8.28 3.06
C VAL A 49 8.14 -6.83 2.77
N ALA A 50 8.52 -6.31 1.60
CA ALA A 50 8.08 -5.00 1.12
C ALA A 50 8.11 -4.91 -0.40
N VAL A 51 7.31 -4.00 -0.94
CA VAL A 51 7.44 -3.47 -2.31
C VAL A 51 8.14 -2.12 -2.24
N LEU A 52 9.19 -1.94 -3.04
CA LEU A 52 9.93 -0.69 -3.16
C LEU A 52 9.20 0.23 -4.14
N CYS A 53 9.07 1.50 -3.77
CA CYS A 53 8.29 2.47 -4.52
C CYS A 53 9.16 3.66 -4.94
N ASP A 54 9.01 4.11 -6.19
CA ASP A 54 9.33 5.48 -6.58
C ASP A 54 8.08 6.33 -6.43
N VAL A 55 8.20 7.50 -5.80
CA VAL A 55 7.04 8.32 -5.42
C VAL A 55 7.25 9.77 -5.80
N VAL A 56 6.23 10.36 -6.41
CA VAL A 56 6.15 11.78 -6.74
C VAL A 56 5.09 12.43 -5.85
N TRP A 57 5.54 13.21 -4.86
CA TRP A 57 4.67 13.91 -3.91
C TRP A 57 4.29 15.30 -4.42
N ASP A 58 3.35 15.35 -5.35
CA ASP A 58 2.72 16.60 -5.85
C ASP A 58 1.27 16.73 -5.30
N ASP A 59 0.49 17.67 -5.84
CA ASP A 59 -0.93 17.86 -5.50
C ASP A 59 -1.79 16.58 -5.67
N TYR A 60 -1.32 15.69 -6.54
CA TYR A 60 -1.87 14.34 -6.74
C TYR A 60 -0.71 13.34 -6.67
N PRO A 61 -0.45 12.75 -5.49
CA PRO A 61 0.70 11.86 -5.33
C PRO A 61 0.56 10.63 -6.22
N THR A 62 1.66 10.25 -6.87
CA THR A 62 1.74 9.05 -7.70
C THR A 62 2.91 8.19 -7.24
N ALA A 63 2.77 6.87 -7.36
CA ALA A 63 3.84 5.94 -7.05
C ALA A 63 3.91 4.81 -8.09
N SER A 64 5.12 4.28 -8.28
CA SER A 64 5.40 3.12 -9.15
C SER A 64 6.10 2.03 -8.33
N ALA A 65 5.81 0.77 -8.63
CA ALA A 65 6.50 -0.37 -8.03
C ALA A 65 7.83 -0.62 -8.77
N GLU A 66 8.95 -0.31 -8.11
CA GLU A 66 10.30 -0.41 -8.69
C GLU A 66 11.04 -1.69 -8.29
N GLY A 67 10.49 -2.46 -7.36
CA GLY A 67 11.09 -3.73 -6.95
C GLY A 67 10.49 -4.32 -5.69
N VAL A 68 11.10 -5.40 -5.21
CA VAL A 68 10.74 -6.04 -3.94
C VAL A 68 11.94 -6.18 -3.02
N LEU A 69 11.68 -6.06 -1.73
CA LEU A 69 12.61 -6.42 -0.67
C LEU A 69 12.20 -7.78 -0.11
N LEU A 70 13.13 -8.74 -0.08
CA LEU A 70 12.92 -10.07 0.47
C LEU A 70 13.28 -10.14 1.96
N ALA A 71 12.79 -11.16 2.65
CA ALA A 71 13.02 -11.40 4.07
C ALA A 71 14.50 -11.60 4.45
N ASP A 72 15.35 -11.96 3.48
CA ASP A 72 16.80 -12.09 3.65
C ASP A 72 17.58 -10.80 3.32
N ASP A 73 16.87 -9.67 3.21
CA ASP A 73 17.39 -8.34 2.86
C ASP A 73 17.87 -8.22 1.39
N THR A 74 17.57 -9.21 0.56
CA THR A 74 17.84 -9.12 -0.88
C THR A 74 16.86 -8.17 -1.55
N VAL A 75 17.38 -7.22 -2.33
CA VAL A 75 16.59 -6.34 -3.20
C VAL A 75 16.54 -6.90 -4.62
N ILE A 76 15.34 -7.06 -5.15
CA ILE A 76 15.10 -7.35 -6.56
C ILE A 76 14.53 -6.10 -7.21
N SER A 77 15.36 -5.39 -7.98
CA SER A 77 14.91 -4.27 -8.81
C SER A 77 14.12 -4.80 -10.02
N MET A 78 13.02 -4.14 -10.35
CA MET A 78 12.18 -4.49 -11.48
C MET A 78 12.54 -3.64 -12.71
N ASP A 79 12.91 -4.30 -13.81
CA ASP A 79 12.99 -3.65 -15.11
C ASP A 79 11.62 -3.77 -15.81
N PRO A 80 10.95 -2.66 -16.17
CA PRO A 80 9.66 -2.68 -16.87
C PRO A 80 9.64 -3.51 -18.16
N ARG A 81 10.80 -3.73 -18.78
CA ARG A 81 10.92 -4.49 -20.03
C ARG A 81 10.92 -6.00 -19.82
N THR A 82 11.21 -6.45 -18.60
CA THR A 82 11.30 -7.86 -18.24
C THR A 82 10.36 -8.24 -17.10
N ALA A 83 9.55 -7.28 -16.65
CA ALA A 83 8.62 -7.48 -15.57
C ALA A 83 7.59 -8.58 -15.93
N PRO A 84 7.24 -9.47 -15.00
CA PRO A 84 6.15 -10.42 -15.20
C PRO A 84 4.83 -9.71 -15.47
N ASP A 85 3.91 -10.35 -16.19
CA ASP A 85 2.60 -9.76 -16.53
C ASP A 85 1.83 -9.26 -15.29
N LEU A 86 1.89 -10.02 -14.18
CA LEU A 86 1.25 -9.65 -12.91
C LEU A 86 1.87 -8.40 -12.26
N TRP A 87 3.08 -7.99 -12.65
CA TRP A 87 3.71 -6.78 -12.13
C TRP A 87 2.96 -5.51 -12.56
N GLY A 88 2.31 -5.53 -13.73
CA GLY A 88 1.46 -4.41 -14.15
C GLY A 88 0.34 -4.14 -13.15
N GLU A 89 -0.31 -5.20 -12.65
CA GLU A 89 -1.35 -5.06 -11.62
C GLU A 89 -0.79 -4.58 -10.28
N ILE A 90 0.43 -5.00 -9.92
CA ILE A 90 1.12 -4.52 -8.72
C ILE A 90 1.40 -3.01 -8.85
N CYS A 91 1.82 -2.53 -10.03
CA CYS A 91 2.01 -1.09 -10.27
C CYS A 91 0.71 -0.30 -10.18
N ASP A 92 -0.40 -0.82 -10.71
CA ASP A 92 -1.71 -0.18 -10.61
C ASP A 92 -2.14 -0.05 -9.14
N GLU A 93 -1.97 -1.10 -8.35
CA GLU A 93 -2.29 -1.05 -6.91
C GLU A 93 -1.36 -0.11 -6.12
N VAL A 94 -0.06 -0.06 -6.44
CA VAL A 94 0.86 0.91 -5.84
C VAL A 94 0.45 2.36 -6.18
N THR A 95 -0.03 2.58 -7.41
CA THR A 95 -0.52 3.91 -7.83
C THR A 95 -1.73 4.33 -7.00
N ASP A 96 -2.70 3.42 -6.81
CA ASP A 96 -3.88 3.68 -5.97
C ASP A 96 -3.48 3.91 -4.50
N LEU A 97 -2.44 3.21 -4.02
CA LEU A 97 -1.92 3.34 -2.66
C LEU A 97 -1.19 4.66 -2.38
N ALA A 98 -0.66 5.32 -3.41
CA ALA A 98 -0.04 6.64 -3.27
C ALA A 98 -1.01 7.69 -2.73
N ALA A 99 -2.30 7.55 -3.04
CA ALA A 99 -3.37 8.44 -2.55
C ALA A 99 -3.82 8.11 -1.13
N VAL A 100 -3.40 6.97 -0.56
CA VAL A 100 -3.76 6.54 0.78
C VAL A 100 -2.69 7.02 1.75
N ASP A 101 -3.02 8.03 2.55
CA ASP A 101 -2.11 8.54 3.58
C ASP A 101 -1.54 7.38 4.40
N GLY A 102 -0.20 7.39 4.57
CA GLY A 102 0.67 6.41 5.24
C GLY A 102 0.59 4.95 4.77
N ALA A 103 0.04 4.66 3.59
CA ALA A 103 0.21 3.35 2.96
C ALA A 103 1.66 3.11 2.51
N ILE A 104 2.30 4.16 2.00
CA ILE A 104 3.73 4.17 1.66
C ILE A 104 4.51 4.74 2.83
N GLY A 105 5.41 3.94 3.39
CA GLY A 105 6.34 4.35 4.43
C GLY A 105 7.67 4.81 3.85
N GLU A 106 8.57 5.27 4.72
CA GLU A 106 9.96 5.58 4.40
C GLU A 106 10.89 4.71 5.26
N ASP A 107 11.90 4.13 4.63
CA ASP A 107 12.96 3.34 5.22
C ASP A 107 14.30 3.98 4.90
N VAL A 108 15.13 4.16 5.93
CA VAL A 108 16.41 4.88 5.80
C VAL A 108 17.40 4.20 4.84
N THR A 109 17.25 2.90 4.61
CA THR A 109 18.15 2.11 3.76
C THR A 109 17.58 1.97 2.35
N HIS A 110 16.27 1.80 2.24
CA HIS A 110 15.61 1.39 0.99
C HIS A 110 14.71 2.47 0.36
N GLY A 111 14.51 3.61 1.03
CA GLY A 111 13.65 4.69 0.56
C GLY A 111 12.17 4.40 0.81
N HIS A 112 11.31 4.75 -0.16
CA HIS A 112 9.87 4.56 -0.03
C HIS A 112 9.47 3.10 -0.26
N LEU A 113 8.62 2.58 0.61
CA LEU A 113 8.17 1.19 0.49
C LEU A 113 6.80 0.95 1.12
N ILE A 114 6.15 -0.11 0.65
CA ILE A 114 4.93 -0.66 1.24
C ILE A 114 5.30 -1.95 1.96
N ARG A 115 5.16 -1.97 3.28
CA ARG A 115 5.40 -3.17 4.09
C ARG A 115 4.28 -4.18 3.86
N LEU A 116 4.66 -5.43 3.66
CA LEU A 116 3.73 -6.54 3.52
C LEU A 116 3.63 -7.27 4.86
N ASP A 117 2.43 -7.70 5.22
CA ASP A 117 2.30 -8.66 6.30
C ASP A 117 3.03 -9.96 5.90
N PRO A 118 3.74 -10.62 6.83
CA PRO A 118 4.37 -11.88 6.54
C PRO A 118 3.30 -12.89 6.07
N PRO A 119 3.60 -13.72 5.06
CA PRO A 119 2.63 -14.72 4.61
C PRO A 119 2.20 -15.57 5.81
N PRO A 120 0.92 -15.97 5.89
CA PRO A 120 0.48 -16.84 6.97
C PRO A 120 1.38 -18.06 6.99
N ILE A 121 2.07 -18.26 8.11
CA ILE A 121 2.89 -19.45 8.34
C ILE A 121 1.90 -20.62 8.27
N GLY A 122 1.91 -21.36 7.16
CA GLY A 122 1.23 -22.64 7.09
C GLY A 122 1.79 -23.49 8.23
N ASP A 123 0.92 -23.94 9.14
CA ASP A 123 1.28 -24.88 10.20
C ASP A 123 2.10 -26.00 9.57
N ASP A 124 3.40 -26.03 9.86
CA ASP A 124 4.28 -27.10 9.40
C ASP A 124 3.77 -28.41 10.01
N PRO A 125 3.21 -29.34 9.21
CA PRO A 125 2.67 -30.60 9.74
C PRO A 125 3.79 -31.50 10.29
N SER A 126 5.06 -31.12 10.16
CA SER A 126 6.23 -31.84 10.67
C SER A 126 6.49 -31.63 12.17
N ARG A 127 5.67 -30.80 12.85
CA ARG A 127 5.84 -30.46 14.27
C ARG A 127 4.87 -31.17 15.23
N ALA A 128 4.14 -32.18 14.75
CA ALA A 128 3.24 -33.04 15.55
C ALA A 128 3.88 -34.36 15.98
#